data_AF-A0A966JCC3-F1
#
_entry.id   AF-A0A966JCC3-F1
#
_cell.length_a   1.000
_cell.length_b   1.000
_cell.length_c   1.000
_cell.angle_alpha   90.00
_cell.angle_beta   90.00
_cell.angle_gamma   90.00
#
_symmetry.space_group_name_H-M   'P 1'
#
loop_
_entity.id
_entity.type
_entity.pdbx_description
1 polymer ?
#
loop_
_entity_poly.entity_id
_entity_poly.type
_entity_poly.pdbx_seq_one_letter_code
_entity_poly.pdbx_strand_id
1 'polypeptide(L)'
;DLKPENILIDRYRRWRIGDFGIAYALGDEKAGTSGTPAFAAPEQLLGEAQGPSTDLYALASIVYFVLTGRPPFGDGPAEFILARQLSDALPEQLLRDGFPEELGSWIARGLAQRVEDRFADAQEMRAAWRQVVRATRRAEDQRPWWRRLIEGITEEAPADPVTPDW
;
A
#
# COMPACT_ATOMS: atom_id res chain seq x y z
N ASP A 1 -6.89 13.98 -4.52
CA ASP A 1 -6.55 13.72 -3.10
C ASP A 1 -6.99 12.31 -2.71
N LEU A 2 -6.20 11.30 -3.10
CA LEU A 2 -6.48 9.90 -2.75
C LEU A 2 -5.73 9.56 -1.47
N LYS A 3 -6.45 9.11 -0.42
CA LYS A 3 -5.89 8.76 0.89
C LYS A 3 -6.74 7.68 1.57
N PRO A 4 -6.21 6.92 2.55
CA PRO A 4 -6.96 5.85 3.20
C PRO A 4 -8.28 6.30 3.80
N GLU A 5 -8.34 7.51 4.35
CA GLU A 5 -9.56 8.09 4.96
C GLU A 5 -10.68 8.29 3.94
N ASN A 6 -10.32 8.42 2.65
CA ASN A 6 -11.24 8.56 1.54
C ASN A 6 -11.64 7.20 0.93
N ILE A 7 -11.23 6.08 1.53
CA ILE A 7 -11.60 4.75 1.04
C ILE A 7 -12.60 4.10 1.99
N LEU A 8 -13.80 3.85 1.45
CA LEU A 8 -14.92 3.28 2.17
C LEU A 8 -15.07 1.79 1.86
N ILE A 9 -15.38 1.01 2.88
CA ILE A 9 -15.71 -0.41 2.73
C ILE A 9 -17.19 -0.59 3.04
N ASP A 10 -17.97 -1.02 2.05
CA ASP A 10 -19.41 -1.27 2.26
C ASP A 10 -19.66 -2.60 2.99
N ARG A 11 -20.90 -2.83 3.42
CA ARG A 11 -21.32 -4.07 4.11
C ARG A 11 -21.08 -5.36 3.31
N TYR A 12 -20.80 -5.26 2.02
CA TYR A 12 -20.48 -6.37 1.14
C TYR A 12 -18.98 -6.52 0.90
N ARG A 13 -18.14 -5.89 1.74
CA ARG A 13 -16.67 -5.86 1.62
C ARG A 13 -16.19 -5.30 0.28
N ARG A 14 -16.96 -4.39 -0.34
CA ARG A 14 -16.54 -3.70 -1.56
C ARG A 14 -15.91 -2.36 -1.20
N TRP A 15 -14.72 -2.16 -1.72
CA TRP A 15 -13.96 -0.91 -1.61
C TRP A 15 -14.57 0.12 -2.56
N ARG A 16 -14.77 1.34 -2.06
CA ARG A 16 -15.27 2.49 -2.80
C ARG A 16 -14.41 3.70 -2.49
N ILE A 17 -14.07 4.47 -3.51
CA ILE A 17 -13.44 5.77 -3.32
C ILE A 17 -14.55 6.75 -2.98
N GLY A 18 -14.46 7.36 -1.81
CA GLY A 18 -15.21 8.53 -1.41
C GLY A 18 -14.41 9.79 -1.75
N ASP A 19 -15.13 10.92 -1.82
CA ASP A 19 -14.58 12.27 -1.91
C ASP A 19 -13.43 12.44 -2.93
N PHE A 20 -13.79 12.66 -4.20
CA PHE A 20 -12.85 13.08 -5.24
C PHE A 20 -12.50 14.56 -5.04
N GLY A 21 -11.95 14.88 -3.86
CA GLY A 21 -11.82 16.21 -3.26
C GLY A 21 -11.78 17.30 -4.31
N ILE A 22 -12.80 18.18 -4.27
CA ILE A 22 -13.09 19.29 -5.18
C ILE A 22 -11.93 19.51 -6.14
N ALA A 23 -12.06 18.93 -7.34
CA ALA A 23 -11.08 18.98 -8.41
C ALA A 23 -10.46 20.37 -8.48
N TYR A 24 -9.13 20.43 -8.30
CA TYR A 24 -8.29 21.62 -8.38
C TYR A 24 -8.89 22.67 -9.32
N ALA A 25 -9.62 23.62 -8.74
CA ALA A 25 -9.95 24.86 -9.42
C ALA A 25 -8.62 25.62 -9.53
N LEU A 26 -8.19 25.90 -10.76
CA LEU A 26 -7.01 26.69 -11.04
C LEU A 26 -7.03 27.97 -10.18
N GLY A 27 -5.98 28.19 -9.40
CA GLY A 27 -5.60 29.55 -9.00
C GLY A 27 -5.65 29.91 -7.53
N ASP A 28 -5.27 29.03 -6.59
CA ASP A 28 -4.76 29.55 -5.32
C ASP A 28 -3.57 28.74 -4.78
N GLU A 29 -2.41 29.37 -4.88
CA GLU A 29 -1.15 28.95 -4.27
C GLU A 29 -1.27 29.06 -2.75
N LYS A 30 -1.77 28.00 -2.09
CA LYS A 30 -1.54 27.61 -0.68
C LYS A 30 -2.52 26.52 -0.23
N ALA A 31 -2.63 25.42 -0.98
CA ALA A 31 -3.18 24.18 -0.43
C ALA A 31 -2.14 23.51 0.47
N GLY A 32 -1.69 24.23 1.49
CA GLY A 32 -0.85 23.69 2.56
C GLY A 32 -1.71 22.86 3.51
N THR A 33 -1.27 21.63 3.77
CA THR A 33 -1.44 20.95 5.06
C THR A 33 -2.82 20.39 5.43
N SER A 34 -3.66 19.99 4.46
CA SER A 34 -4.89 19.22 4.75
C SER A 34 -4.87 17.77 4.24
N GLY A 35 -3.70 17.28 3.83
CA GLY A 35 -3.45 15.87 3.54
C GLY A 35 -2.47 15.27 4.53
N THR A 36 -2.63 13.99 4.87
CA THR A 36 -1.65 13.20 5.62
C THR A 36 -0.41 13.04 4.74
N PRO A 37 0.74 13.68 5.03
CA PRO A 37 1.91 13.69 4.12
C PRO A 37 2.44 12.30 3.78
N ALA A 38 2.14 11.32 4.62
CA ALA A 38 2.54 9.92 4.49
C ALA A 38 2.07 9.23 3.19
N PHE A 39 1.07 9.77 2.49
CA PHE A 39 0.53 9.20 1.25
C PHE A 39 0.74 10.10 0.02
N ALA A 40 1.25 11.32 0.22
CA ALA A 40 1.41 12.29 -0.85
C ALA A 40 2.61 11.93 -1.75
N ALA A 41 2.46 12.13 -3.06
CA ALA A 41 3.55 11.93 -3.99
C ALA A 41 4.62 13.04 -3.85
N PRO A 42 5.90 12.80 -4.24
CA PRO A 42 6.97 13.80 -4.14
C PRO A 42 6.60 15.13 -4.80
N GLU A 43 6.00 15.10 -5.99
CA GLU A 43 5.57 16.30 -6.72
C GLU A 43 4.50 17.10 -5.95
N GLN A 44 3.65 16.44 -5.15
CA GLN A 44 2.68 17.14 -4.30
C GLN A 44 3.37 17.85 -3.13
N LEU A 45 4.36 17.20 -2.51
CA LEU A 45 5.12 17.76 -1.40
C LEU A 45 6.03 18.91 -1.85
N LEU A 46 6.49 18.88 -3.09
CA LEU A 46 7.29 19.93 -3.72
C LEU A 46 6.44 21.08 -4.29
N GLY A 47 5.11 20.94 -4.34
CA GLY A 47 4.23 21.93 -4.96
C GLY A 47 4.33 21.98 -6.49
N GLU A 48 4.78 20.89 -7.11
CA GLU A 48 4.91 20.74 -8.55
C GLU A 48 3.56 20.37 -9.21
N ALA A 49 3.56 20.33 -10.55
CA ALA A 49 2.37 19.99 -11.32
C ALA A 49 1.93 18.54 -11.05
N GLN A 50 0.66 18.39 -10.66
CA GLN A 50 0.06 17.09 -10.38
C GLN A 50 -0.65 16.54 -11.63
N GLY A 51 -0.67 15.22 -11.78
CA GLY A 51 -1.33 14.55 -12.90
C GLY A 51 -1.82 13.16 -12.53
N PRO A 52 -2.31 12.36 -13.50
CA PRO A 52 -2.81 11.01 -13.23
C PRO A 52 -1.82 10.13 -12.48
N SER A 53 -0.52 10.26 -12.74
CA SER A 53 0.54 9.50 -12.05
C SER A 53 0.67 9.82 -10.56
N THR A 54 0.18 10.98 -10.11
CA THR A 54 0.09 11.35 -8.69
C THR A 54 -0.95 10.47 -7.98
N ASP A 55 -2.10 10.21 -8.60
CA ASP A 55 -3.11 9.30 -8.05
C ASP A 55 -2.65 7.85 -8.05
N LEU A 56 -1.84 7.43 -9.04
CA LEU A 56 -1.26 6.08 -9.08
C LEU A 56 -0.28 5.87 -7.92
N TYR A 57 0.53 6.89 -7.60
CA TYR A 57 1.42 6.86 -6.44
C TYR A 57 0.65 6.72 -5.13
N ALA A 58 -0.38 7.54 -4.94
CA ALA A 58 -1.22 7.48 -3.76
C ALA A 58 -1.90 6.10 -3.62
N LEU A 59 -2.38 5.53 -4.73
CA LEU A 59 -2.99 4.19 -4.72
C LEU A 59 -1.98 3.11 -4.32
N ALA A 60 -0.74 3.17 -4.83
CA ALA A 60 0.31 2.24 -4.43
C ALA A 60 0.66 2.39 -2.93
N SER A 61 0.71 3.62 -2.43
CA SER A 61 0.95 3.92 -1.01
C SER A 61 -0.14 3.34 -0.11
N ILE A 62 -1.40 3.45 -0.54
CA ILE A 62 -2.55 2.89 0.16
C ILE A 62 -2.50 1.35 0.15
N VAL A 63 -2.18 0.73 -0.99
CA VAL A 63 -2.04 -0.73 -1.06
C VAL A 63 -0.96 -1.22 -0.10
N TYR A 64 0.20 -0.55 -0.07
CA TYR A 64 1.23 -0.84 0.92
C TYR A 64 0.70 -0.75 2.36
N PHE A 65 -0.02 0.33 2.68
CA PHE A 65 -0.59 0.54 4.01
C PHE A 65 -1.62 -0.53 4.39
N VAL A 66 -2.50 -0.93 3.47
CA VAL A 66 -3.49 -1.99 3.72
C VAL A 66 -2.82 -3.33 4.02
N LEU A 67 -1.68 -3.62 3.37
CA LEU A 67 -0.96 -4.87 3.53
C LEU A 67 -0.11 -4.91 4.81
N THR A 68 0.47 -3.78 5.21
CA THR A 68 1.46 -3.71 6.30
C THR A 68 0.93 -3.04 7.57
N GLY A 69 -0.19 -2.35 7.49
CA GLY A 69 -0.73 -1.50 8.55
C GLY A 69 0.07 -0.22 8.79
N ARG A 70 1.07 0.10 7.96
CA ARG A 70 1.98 1.24 8.15
C ARG A 70 2.20 2.00 6.83
N PRO A 71 2.35 3.34 6.83
CA PRO A 71 2.65 4.06 5.61
C PRO A 71 4.03 3.69 5.05
N PRO A 72 4.23 3.73 3.72
CA PRO A 72 5.47 3.29 3.08
C PRO A 72 6.71 4.06 3.55
N PHE A 73 6.56 5.35 3.85
CA PHE A 73 7.65 6.21 4.32
C PHE A 73 7.45 6.68 5.76
N GLY A 74 6.59 5.98 6.51
CA GLY A 74 6.19 6.33 7.88
C GLY A 74 5.41 7.65 7.95
N ASP A 75 5.33 8.19 9.16
CA ASP A 75 4.65 9.45 9.45
C ASP A 75 5.64 10.55 9.85
N GLY A 76 5.18 11.81 9.78
CA GLY A 76 5.94 12.98 10.18
C GLY A 76 5.65 14.22 9.31
N PRO A 77 6.40 15.31 9.55
CA PRO A 77 6.34 16.51 8.70
C PRO A 77 6.71 16.20 7.25
N ALA A 78 6.16 16.99 6.32
CA ALA A 78 6.29 16.79 4.88
C ALA A 78 7.75 16.68 4.41
N GLU A 79 8.66 17.48 4.98
CA GLU A 79 10.08 17.50 4.61
C GLU A 79 10.78 16.18 4.96
N PHE A 80 10.38 15.55 6.08
CA PHE A 80 10.93 14.24 6.47
C PHE A 80 10.39 13.11 5.60
N ILE A 81 9.10 13.16 5.24
CA ILE A 81 8.52 12.19 4.31
C ILE A 81 9.20 12.31 2.94
N LEU A 82 9.34 13.52 2.42
CA LEU A 82 10.03 13.77 1.15
C LEU A 82 11.48 13.27 1.19
N ALA A 83 12.24 13.56 2.25
CA ALA A 83 13.61 13.08 2.40
C ALA A 83 13.69 11.54 2.37
N ARG A 84 12.72 10.83 2.98
CA ARG A 84 12.63 9.37 2.92
C ARG A 84 12.27 8.88 1.52
N GLN A 85 11.31 9.53 0.85
CA GLN A 85 10.92 9.21 -0.52
C GLN A 85 12.10 9.32 -1.49
N LEU A 86 12.92 10.36 -1.35
CA LEU A 86 14.09 10.61 -2.20
C LEU A 86 15.27 9.68 -1.92
N SER A 87 15.27 8.97 -0.80
CA SER A 87 16.34 8.04 -0.44
C SER A 87 16.24 6.67 -1.14
N ASP A 88 15.19 6.44 -1.95
CA ASP A 88 14.93 5.24 -2.75
C ASP A 88 14.91 3.90 -1.99
N ALA A 89 14.92 3.93 -0.67
CA ALA A 89 14.72 2.76 0.17
C ALA A 89 13.21 2.47 0.28
N LEU A 90 12.63 1.85 -0.74
CA LEU A 90 11.36 1.14 -0.54
C LEU A 90 11.57 0.14 0.60
N PRO A 91 10.69 0.09 1.62
CA PRO A 91 10.94 -0.80 2.73
C PRO A 91 10.90 -2.25 2.23
N GLU A 92 12.04 -2.95 2.34
CA GLU A 92 12.19 -4.41 2.23
C GLU A 92 11.21 -5.19 3.14
N GLN A 93 10.47 -4.46 3.97
CA GLN A 93 9.45 -4.93 4.87
C GLN A 93 8.45 -5.88 4.22
N LEU A 94 8.02 -5.63 2.98
CA LEU A 94 7.11 -6.56 2.30
C LEU A 94 7.71 -7.97 2.17
N LEU A 95 8.99 -8.05 1.80
CA LEU A 95 9.68 -9.35 1.72
C LEU A 95 9.88 -9.95 3.10
N ARG A 96 10.19 -9.12 4.12
CA ARG A 96 10.30 -9.58 5.52
C ARG A 96 8.97 -10.10 6.08
N ASP A 97 7.86 -9.51 5.66
CA ASP A 97 6.50 -9.89 6.05
C ASP A 97 5.99 -11.11 5.23
N GLY A 98 6.83 -11.67 4.36
CA GLY A 98 6.54 -12.89 3.60
C GLY A 98 5.70 -12.67 2.33
N PHE A 99 5.57 -11.42 1.87
CA PHE A 99 4.90 -11.14 0.60
C PHE A 99 5.77 -11.55 -0.61
N PRO A 100 5.15 -11.95 -1.75
CA PRO A 100 5.89 -12.30 -2.96
C PRO A 100 6.69 -11.13 -3.54
N GLU A 101 7.80 -11.44 -4.21
CA GLU A 101 8.66 -10.44 -4.85
C GLU A 101 7.89 -9.61 -5.89
N GLU A 102 6.97 -10.23 -6.64
CA GLU A 102 6.16 -9.56 -7.66
C GLU A 102 5.27 -8.46 -7.06
N LEU A 103 4.81 -8.64 -5.81
CA LEU A 103 4.07 -7.60 -5.09
C LEU A 103 5.00 -6.45 -4.70
N GLY A 104 6.20 -6.77 -4.23
CA GLY A 104 7.26 -5.79 -3.97
C GLY A 104 7.58 -4.95 -5.20
N SER A 105 7.82 -5.58 -6.34
CA SER A 105 8.10 -4.88 -7.61
C SER A 105 6.92 -4.01 -8.08
N TRP A 106 5.68 -4.47 -7.91
CA TRP A 106 4.50 -3.68 -8.28
C TRP A 106 4.37 -2.43 -7.41
N ILE A 107 4.58 -2.55 -6.10
CA ILE A 107 4.56 -1.42 -5.16
C ILE A 107 5.72 -0.47 -5.47
N ALA A 108 6.92 -1.01 -5.71
CA ALA A 108 8.10 -0.23 -6.03
C ALA A 108 7.89 0.65 -7.26
N ARG A 109 7.33 0.07 -8.33
CA ARG A 109 7.00 0.81 -9.54
C ARG A 109 5.95 1.89 -9.30
N GLY A 110 4.91 1.59 -8.53
CA GLY A 110 3.87 2.58 -8.19
C GLY A 110 4.41 3.75 -7.35
N LEU A 111 5.40 3.48 -6.49
CA LEU A 111 6.04 4.46 -5.60
C LEU A 111 7.34 5.07 -6.15
N ALA A 112 7.63 4.89 -7.43
CA ALA A 112 8.83 5.45 -8.04
C ALA A 112 8.84 6.99 -7.90
N GLN A 113 10.01 7.56 -7.59
CA GLN A 113 10.15 9.00 -7.38
C GLN A 113 9.77 9.77 -8.64
N ARG A 114 10.34 9.38 -9.78
CA ARG A 114 10.10 9.98 -11.08
C ARG A 114 8.76 9.50 -11.62
N VAL A 115 7.98 10.45 -12.15
CA VAL A 115 6.66 10.18 -12.73
C VAL A 115 6.74 9.20 -13.91
N GLU A 116 7.83 9.26 -14.69
CA GLU A 116 8.02 8.42 -15.89
C GLU A 116 8.34 6.96 -15.57
N ASP A 117 8.86 6.69 -14.36
CA ASP A 117 9.19 5.34 -13.91
C ASP A 117 7.98 4.59 -13.33
N ARG A 118 6.86 5.31 -13.16
CA ARG A 118 5.59 4.74 -12.65
C ARG A 118 4.84 3.97 -13.74
N PHE A 119 3.63 3.52 -13.41
CA PHE A 119 2.70 3.03 -14.41
C PHE A 119 2.24 4.20 -15.30
N ALA A 120 2.14 3.96 -16.60
CA ALA A 120 1.71 4.97 -17.57
C ALA A 120 0.27 5.43 -17.30
N ASP A 121 -0.59 4.50 -16.87
CA ASP A 121 -1.98 4.79 -16.52
C ASP A 121 -2.57 3.73 -15.55
N ALA A 122 -3.81 3.98 -15.12
CA ALA A 122 -4.55 3.08 -14.24
C ALA A 122 -4.87 1.72 -14.88
N GLN A 123 -4.95 1.63 -16.21
CA GLN A 123 -5.21 0.38 -16.91
C GLN A 123 -3.98 -0.53 -16.86
N GLU A 124 -2.78 0.01 -17.08
CA GLU A 124 -1.52 -0.70 -16.93
C GLU A 124 -1.32 -1.17 -15.49
N MET A 125 -1.49 -0.27 -14.52
CA MET A 125 -1.37 -0.59 -13.09
C MET A 125 -2.30 -1.74 -12.68
N ARG A 126 -3.55 -1.71 -13.15
CA ARG A 126 -4.53 -2.79 -12.93
C ARG A 126 -4.15 -4.09 -13.63
N ALA A 127 -3.62 -4.03 -14.85
CA ALA A 127 -3.18 -5.22 -15.57
C ALA A 127 -2.02 -5.92 -14.85
N ALA A 128 -1.04 -5.15 -14.37
CA ALA A 128 0.06 -5.64 -13.57
C ALA A 128 -0.43 -6.23 -12.23
N TRP A 129 -1.36 -5.56 -11.54
CA TRP A 129 -1.95 -6.08 -10.30
C TRP A 129 -2.60 -7.46 -10.48
N ARG A 130 -3.33 -7.67 -11.59
CA ARG A 130 -3.93 -8.98 -11.89
C ARG A 130 -2.88 -10.07 -12.07
N GLN A 131 -1.69 -9.74 -12.54
CA GLN A 131 -0.60 -10.70 -12.67
C GLN A 131 -0.05 -11.07 -11.29
N VAL A 132 0.16 -10.08 -10.41
CA VAL A 132 0.57 -10.30 -9.00
C VAL A 132 -0.43 -11.23 -8.30
N VAL A 133 -1.73 -10.92 -8.34
CA VAL A 133 -2.77 -11.76 -7.70
C VAL A 133 -2.76 -13.20 -8.21
N ARG A 134 -2.52 -13.40 -9.51
CA ARG A 134 -2.42 -14.75 -10.10
C ARG A 134 -1.17 -15.48 -9.62
N ALA A 135 -0.03 -14.78 -9.52
CA ALA A 135 1.21 -15.34 -9.01
C ALA A 135 1.09 -15.73 -7.53
N THR A 136 0.53 -14.85 -6.69
CA THR A 136 0.30 -15.11 -5.27
C THR A 136 -0.59 -16.33 -5.04
N ARG A 137 -1.71 -16.45 -5.76
CA ARG A 137 -2.62 -17.61 -5.65
C ARG A 137 -1.96 -18.92 -6.07
N ARG A 138 -1.18 -18.91 -7.16
CA ARG A 138 -0.43 -20.10 -7.59
C ARG A 138 0.60 -20.52 -6.56
N ALA A 139 1.28 -19.56 -5.93
CA ALA A 139 2.26 -19.85 -4.89
C ALA A 139 1.60 -20.50 -3.66
N GLU A 140 0.42 -20.02 -3.24
CA GLU A 140 -0.38 -20.65 -2.19
C GLU A 140 -0.83 -22.07 -2.57
N ASP A 141 -1.35 -22.26 -3.78
CA ASP A 141 -1.85 -23.54 -4.29
C ASP A 141 -0.74 -24.61 -4.36
N GLN A 142 0.49 -24.19 -4.65
CA GLN A 142 1.66 -25.07 -4.73
C GLN A 142 2.31 -25.35 -3.37
N ARG A 143 1.85 -24.73 -2.27
CA ARG A 143 2.34 -25.08 -0.93
C ARG A 143 1.96 -26.54 -0.63
N PRO A 144 2.92 -27.42 -0.29
CA PRO A 144 2.63 -28.80 0.06
C PRO A 144 1.61 -28.87 1.20
N TRP A 145 0.66 -29.81 1.12
CA TRP A 145 -0.41 -29.99 2.11
C TRP A 145 0.11 -30.05 3.55
N TRP A 146 1.29 -30.64 3.76
CA TRP A 146 1.91 -30.79 5.08
C TRP A 146 2.40 -29.47 5.66
N ARG A 147 2.80 -28.47 4.85
CA ARG A 147 3.13 -27.13 5.35
C ARG A 147 1.89 -26.41 5.87
N ARG A 148 0.76 -26.52 5.16
CA ARG A 148 -0.53 -25.98 5.62
C ARG A 148 -0.99 -26.66 6.92
N LEU A 149 -0.70 -27.95 7.06
CA LEU A 149 -1.00 -28.72 8.27
C LEU A 149 -0.18 -28.25 9.47
N ILE A 150 1.14 -28.05 9.30
CA ILE A 150 2.04 -27.63 10.39
C ILE A 150 1.78 -26.18 10.81
N GLU A 151 1.58 -25.27 9.84
CA GLU A 151 1.26 -23.85 10.11
C GLU A 151 -0.11 -23.71 10.81
N GLY A 152 -1.08 -24.57 10.48
CA GLY A 152 -2.38 -24.62 11.18
C GLY A 152 -2.33 -25.26 12.58
N ILE A 153 -1.37 -26.17 12.84
CA ILE A 153 -1.18 -26.78 14.17
C ILE A 153 -0.54 -25.78 15.16
N THR A 154 0.24 -24.80 14.67
CA THR A 154 0.84 -23.76 15.53
C THR A 154 -0.15 -22.72 16.07
N GLU A 155 -1.37 -22.62 15.55
CA GLU A 155 -2.42 -21.73 16.09
C GLU A 155 -3.24 -22.35 17.24
N GLU A 156 -3.14 -23.66 17.49
CA GLU A 156 -3.75 -24.32 18.64
C GLU A 156 -2.69 -25.09 19.44
N ALA A 157 -1.85 -24.36 20.19
CA ALA A 157 -1.20 -25.00 21.34
C ALA A 157 -2.29 -25.32 22.37
N PRO A 158 -2.44 -26.58 22.82
CA PRO A 158 -3.51 -26.96 23.74
C PRO A 158 -3.34 -26.25 25.08
N ALA A 159 -4.45 -25.74 25.64
CA ALA A 159 -4.49 -25.26 27.01
C ALA A 159 -3.98 -26.36 27.95
N ASP A 160 -3.05 -25.99 28.84
CA ASP A 160 -2.55 -26.88 29.89
C ASP A 160 -3.72 -27.53 30.64
N PRO A 161 -3.65 -28.83 30.97
CA PRO A 161 -4.69 -29.47 31.76
C PRO A 161 -4.71 -28.81 33.14
N VAL A 162 -5.82 -28.13 33.44
CA VAL A 162 -6.13 -27.68 34.80
C VAL A 162 -6.18 -28.93 35.69
N THR A 163 -5.20 -29.09 36.57
CA THR A 163 -5.26 -30.06 37.66
C THR A 163 -6.37 -29.64 38.62
N PRO A 164 -7.36 -30.49 38.92
CA PRO A 164 -8.33 -30.18 39.96
C PRO A 164 -7.65 -30.27 41.33
N ASP A 165 -7.71 -29.19 42.11
CA ASP A 165 -7.47 -29.25 43.55
C ASP A 165 -8.69 -29.88 44.22
N TRP A 166 -8.67 -31.20 44.36
CA TRP A 166 -9.37 -31.95 45.41
C TRP A 166 -8.89 -33.41 45.48
#